data_AF-A0A0A9GYL5-F1
#
_entry.id   AF-A0A0A9GYL5-F1
#
_cell.length_a   1.000
_cell.length_b   1.000
_cell.length_c   1.000
_cell.angle_alpha   90.00
_cell.angle_beta   90.00
_cell.angle_gamma   90.00
#
_symmetry.space_group_name_H-M   'P 1'
#
loop_
_entity.id
_entity.type
_entity.pdbx_description
1 polymer ?
#
loop_
_entity_poly.entity_id
_entity_poly.type
_entity_poly.pdbx_seq_one_letter_code
_entity_poly.pdbx_strand_id
1 'polypeptide(L)'
;MDPTFLCADVEGTLAPRVADLGGLGLSRDDIRRIIPLSPNSFRNRFLRRNFEFWLAELGSFDKMLQVLRMNSGLLSIDLDKVAKPNLAFLRQCGLTASGIASTNVYNTRLFTMNPELLREGVERVEELGVERGAPMFGRTLALIALTSKEVVVRRIQLLRKYGFSQDDVPVIVRKAPLVLGMSDQKIERNLDFLIKDVGLEVPYIVRRPVLIMYSVEQRLLPRHCLLKALRQKASLKGEFDYYVTAAMSEKTFLQKYVLPYKDHVPDLVDGYASKCAGKTTARVTSL
;
A
#
# COMPACT_ATOMS: atom_id res chain seq x y z
N MET A 1 14.02 7.66 -19.48
CA MET A 1 14.87 6.67 -20.18
C MET A 1 16.30 6.93 -19.73
N ASP A 2 17.07 5.90 -19.35
CA ASP A 2 18.44 6.04 -18.84
C ASP A 2 19.40 6.45 -19.98
N PRO A 3 20.06 7.63 -19.92
CA PRO A 3 20.99 8.08 -20.96
C PRO A 3 22.11 7.06 -21.22
N THR A 4 22.55 6.34 -20.18
CA THR A 4 23.63 5.36 -20.29
C THR A 4 23.19 4.04 -20.93
N PHE A 5 21.87 3.77 -20.98
CA PHE A 5 21.33 2.65 -21.75
C PHE A 5 21.36 2.94 -23.26
N LEU A 6 21.05 4.18 -23.65
CA LEU A 6 21.10 4.61 -25.05
C LEU A 6 22.53 4.66 -25.60
N CYS A 7 23.51 4.89 -24.73
CA CYS A 7 24.93 4.88 -25.07
C CYS A 7 25.59 3.50 -24.91
N ALA A 8 24.83 2.46 -24.58
CA ALA A 8 25.39 1.12 -24.39
C ALA A 8 25.77 0.48 -25.72
N ASP A 9 26.90 -0.21 -25.73
CA ASP A 9 27.36 -0.92 -26.92
C ASP A 9 26.43 -2.08 -27.28
N VAL A 10 25.94 -2.08 -28.52
CA VAL A 10 24.91 -3.03 -28.96
C VAL A 10 25.47 -4.45 -28.98
N GLU A 11 26.64 -4.66 -29.58
CA GLU A 11 27.20 -6.00 -29.81
C GLU A 11 27.84 -6.59 -28.55
N GLY A 12 28.58 -5.77 -27.80
CA GLY A 12 29.33 -6.20 -26.61
C GLY A 12 28.52 -6.15 -25.32
N THR A 13 27.46 -5.33 -25.23
CA THR A 13 26.66 -5.19 -24.01
C THR A 13 25.23 -5.66 -24.16
N LEU A 14 24.47 -5.20 -25.16
CA LEU A 14 23.02 -5.46 -25.21
C LEU A 14 22.67 -6.83 -25.85
N ALA A 15 23.28 -7.17 -26.98
CA ALA A 15 23.03 -8.42 -27.69
C ALA A 15 23.31 -9.67 -26.83
N PRO A 16 24.40 -9.74 -26.04
CA PRO A 16 24.65 -10.86 -25.15
C PRO A 16 23.58 -11.02 -24.07
N ARG A 17 22.96 -9.92 -23.61
CA ARG A 17 21.90 -9.95 -22.58
C ARG A 17 20.58 -10.45 -23.14
N VAL A 18 20.30 -10.10 -24.39
CA VAL A 18 19.16 -10.68 -25.11
C VAL A 18 19.38 -12.17 -25.35
N ALA A 19 20.59 -12.59 -25.75
CA ALA A 19 20.92 -14.00 -25.91
C ALA A 19 20.84 -14.78 -24.58
N ASP A 20 21.35 -14.20 -23.49
CA ASP A 20 21.28 -14.75 -22.13
C ASP A 20 19.84 -15.05 -21.71
N LEU A 21 18.94 -14.08 -21.88
CA LEU A 21 17.52 -14.22 -21.55
C LEU A 21 16.81 -15.19 -22.52
N GLY A 22 17.18 -15.19 -23.80
CA GLY A 22 16.68 -16.17 -24.77
C GLY A 22 17.07 -17.60 -24.41
N GLY A 23 18.27 -17.79 -23.84
CA GLY A 23 18.73 -19.07 -23.30
C GLY A 23 17.93 -19.58 -22.09
N LEU A 24 17.09 -18.73 -21.47
CA LEU A 24 16.12 -19.12 -20.43
C LEU A 24 14.74 -19.49 -21.02
N GLY A 25 14.61 -19.55 -22.36
CA GLY A 25 13.36 -19.87 -23.05
C GLY A 25 12.44 -18.66 -23.26
N LEU A 26 12.90 -17.43 -23.02
CA LEU A 26 12.11 -16.22 -23.25
C LEU A 26 12.06 -15.85 -24.73
N SER A 27 10.87 -15.51 -25.22
CA SER A 27 10.71 -14.99 -26.58
C SER A 27 11.28 -13.57 -26.71
N ARG A 28 11.51 -13.12 -27.95
CA ARG A 28 11.89 -11.72 -28.21
C ARG A 28 10.86 -10.73 -27.67
N ASP A 29 9.57 -11.07 -27.74
CA ASP A 29 8.49 -10.25 -27.20
C ASP A 29 8.51 -10.18 -25.67
N ASP A 30 8.80 -11.29 -24.99
CA ASP A 30 8.98 -11.30 -23.54
C ASP A 30 10.15 -10.40 -23.12
N ILE A 31 11.28 -10.52 -23.80
CA ILE A 31 12.46 -9.69 -23.53
C ILE A 31 12.15 -8.21 -23.75
N ARG A 32 11.42 -7.87 -24.81
CA ARG A 32 10.95 -6.49 -25.08
C ARG A 32 10.10 -5.92 -23.94
N ARG A 33 9.31 -6.75 -23.25
CA ARG A 33 8.50 -6.34 -22.08
C ARG A 33 9.35 -6.06 -20.84
N ILE A 34 10.53 -6.66 -20.70
CA ILE A 34 11.43 -6.48 -19.54
C ILE A 34 12.20 -5.15 -19.62
N ILE A 35 12.71 -4.81 -20.81
CA ILE A 35 13.59 -3.64 -21.03
C ILE A 35 13.05 -2.34 -20.40
N PRO A 36 11.79 -1.91 -20.64
CA PRO A 36 11.29 -0.65 -20.07
C PRO A 36 11.16 -0.69 -18.54
N LEU A 37 11.10 -1.87 -17.93
CA LEU A 37 10.93 -2.02 -16.48
C LEU A 37 12.25 -1.97 -15.72
N SER A 38 13.37 -2.31 -16.37
CA SER A 38 14.67 -2.43 -15.71
C SER A 38 15.84 -2.09 -16.65
N PRO A 39 15.85 -0.91 -17.28
CA PRO A 39 16.87 -0.56 -18.27
C PRO A 39 18.29 -0.60 -17.70
N ASN A 40 18.47 -0.13 -16.45
CA ASN A 40 19.76 -0.11 -15.78
C ASN A 40 20.27 -1.54 -15.51
N SER A 41 19.39 -2.43 -15.05
CA SER A 41 19.73 -3.82 -14.75
C SER A 41 19.98 -4.63 -16.02
N PHE A 42 19.44 -4.22 -17.17
CA PHE A 42 19.60 -4.95 -18.43
C PHE A 42 21.05 -4.99 -18.91
N ARG A 43 21.87 -4.00 -18.53
CA ARG A 43 23.33 -3.96 -18.82
C ARG A 43 24.15 -4.78 -17.81
N ASN A 44 23.54 -5.25 -16.74
CA ASN A 44 24.23 -5.95 -15.67
C ASN A 44 24.68 -7.34 -16.13
N ARG A 45 25.96 -7.68 -15.91
CA ARG A 45 26.49 -9.01 -16.26
C ARG A 45 25.82 -10.17 -15.52
N PHE A 46 25.18 -9.88 -14.38
CA PHE A 46 24.45 -10.84 -13.57
C PHE A 46 22.95 -10.93 -13.94
N LEU A 47 22.50 -10.23 -14.98
CA LEU A 47 21.09 -10.19 -15.39
C LEU A 47 20.50 -11.61 -15.52
N ARG A 48 21.17 -12.50 -16.27
CA ARG A 48 20.70 -13.88 -16.49
C ARG A 48 20.49 -14.61 -15.17
N ARG A 49 21.52 -14.61 -14.33
CA ARG A 49 21.54 -15.29 -13.02
C ARG A 49 20.42 -14.77 -12.11
N ASN A 50 20.26 -13.46 -12.05
CA ASN A 50 19.24 -12.83 -11.21
C ASN A 50 17.84 -13.11 -11.76
N PHE A 51 17.67 -13.03 -13.08
CA PHE A 51 16.38 -13.29 -13.72
C PHE A 51 15.93 -14.73 -13.52
N GLU A 52 16.81 -15.70 -13.77
CA GLU A 52 16.54 -17.13 -13.57
C GLU A 52 16.15 -17.44 -12.13
N PHE A 53 16.90 -16.93 -11.16
CA PHE A 53 16.59 -17.11 -9.74
C PHE A 53 15.20 -16.59 -9.37
N TRP A 54 14.89 -15.33 -9.74
CA TRP A 54 13.60 -14.73 -9.39
C TRP A 54 12.43 -15.34 -10.16
N LEU A 55 12.64 -15.78 -11.40
CA LEU A 55 11.62 -16.49 -12.16
C LEU A 55 11.24 -17.81 -11.47
N ALA A 56 12.23 -18.57 -10.99
CA ALA A 56 12.00 -19.80 -10.24
C ALA A 56 11.27 -19.53 -8.91
N GLU A 57 11.69 -18.50 -8.16
CA GLU A 57 11.10 -18.13 -6.87
C GLU A 57 9.68 -17.58 -6.96
N LEU A 58 9.37 -16.81 -8.01
CA LEU A 58 8.05 -16.23 -8.23
C LEU A 58 7.10 -17.19 -8.95
N GLY A 59 7.64 -18.18 -9.68
CA GLY A 59 6.92 -19.24 -10.37
C GLY A 59 6.15 -18.80 -11.62
N SER A 60 6.29 -17.56 -12.07
CA SER A 60 5.63 -17.06 -13.29
C SER A 60 6.30 -15.80 -13.83
N PHE A 61 6.39 -15.72 -15.16
CA PHE A 61 6.86 -14.54 -15.86
C PHE A 61 5.99 -13.29 -15.61
N ASP A 62 4.67 -13.44 -15.52
CA ASP A 62 3.79 -12.29 -15.26
C ASP A 62 3.98 -11.73 -13.85
N LYS A 63 4.19 -12.60 -12.85
CA LYS A 63 4.56 -12.18 -11.50
C LYS A 63 5.93 -11.50 -11.48
N MET A 64 6.90 -12.01 -12.25
CA MET A 64 8.20 -11.36 -12.41
C MET A 64 8.04 -9.95 -12.98
N LEU A 65 7.29 -9.76 -14.06
CA LEU A 65 7.03 -8.43 -14.63
C LEU A 65 6.28 -7.52 -13.64
N GLN A 66 5.33 -8.05 -12.87
CA GLN A 66 4.64 -7.31 -11.82
C GLN A 66 5.64 -6.79 -10.78
N VAL A 67 6.54 -7.64 -10.29
CA VAL A 67 7.56 -7.24 -9.30
C VAL A 67 8.55 -6.25 -9.91
N LEU A 68 9.02 -6.44 -11.14
CA LEU A 68 9.96 -5.52 -11.79
C LEU A 68 9.40 -4.10 -11.96
N ARG A 69 8.09 -3.95 -12.20
CA ARG A 69 7.42 -2.63 -12.21
C ARG A 69 7.52 -1.91 -10.88
N MET A 70 7.56 -2.67 -9.78
CA MET A 70 7.55 -2.15 -8.42
C MET A 70 8.97 -2.01 -7.84
N ASN A 71 9.88 -2.93 -8.18
CA ASN A 71 11.24 -2.99 -7.68
C ASN A 71 12.20 -3.46 -8.79
N SER A 72 12.63 -2.53 -9.64
CA SER A 72 13.60 -2.81 -10.72
C SER A 72 15.00 -3.17 -10.23
N GLY A 73 15.33 -2.82 -8.97
CA GLY A 73 16.57 -3.16 -8.30
C GLY A 73 16.73 -4.68 -8.05
N LEU A 74 15.65 -5.44 -8.16
CA LEU A 74 15.62 -6.90 -8.01
C LEU A 74 16.64 -7.61 -8.91
N LEU A 75 16.85 -7.09 -10.13
CA LEU A 75 17.79 -7.66 -11.11
C LEU A 75 19.23 -7.18 -10.95
N SER A 76 19.49 -6.21 -10.07
CA SER A 76 20.83 -5.67 -9.85
C SER A 76 21.43 -6.04 -8.48
N ILE A 77 20.61 -6.55 -7.55
CA ILE A 77 21.07 -6.88 -6.21
C ILE A 77 21.99 -8.12 -6.20
N ASP A 78 22.88 -8.18 -5.20
CA ASP A 78 23.70 -9.37 -4.92
C ASP A 78 22.80 -10.50 -4.37
N LEU A 79 22.70 -11.61 -5.11
CA LEU A 79 21.84 -12.72 -4.71
C LEU A 79 22.33 -13.42 -3.45
N ASP A 80 23.64 -13.60 -3.32
CA ASP A 80 24.22 -14.45 -2.29
C ASP A 80 24.29 -13.70 -0.96
N LYS A 81 24.57 -12.39 -1.00
CA LYS A 81 24.66 -11.56 0.20
C LYS A 81 23.33 -10.97 0.65
N VAL A 82 22.36 -10.81 -0.25
CA VAL A 82 21.10 -10.09 0.06
C VAL A 82 19.87 -10.93 -0.25
N ALA A 83 19.62 -11.25 -1.53
CA ALA A 83 18.34 -11.82 -1.92
C ALA A 83 18.04 -13.18 -1.27
N LYS A 84 18.99 -14.11 -1.32
CA LYS A 84 18.84 -15.46 -0.76
C LYS A 84 18.73 -15.45 0.77
N PRO A 85 19.61 -14.74 1.53
CA PRO A 85 19.44 -14.61 2.98
C PRO A 85 18.09 -14.00 3.36
N ASN A 86 17.65 -12.94 2.67
CA ASN A 86 16.36 -12.30 2.93
C ASN A 86 15.21 -13.27 2.66
N LEU A 87 15.20 -13.97 1.53
CA LEU A 87 14.16 -14.94 1.22
C LEU A 87 14.12 -16.10 2.21
N ALA A 88 15.27 -16.63 2.61
CA ALA A 88 15.35 -17.67 3.62
C ALA A 88 14.75 -17.21 4.95
N PHE A 89 15.08 -15.99 5.39
CA PHE A 89 14.55 -15.42 6.63
C PHE A 89 13.06 -15.08 6.54
N LEU A 90 12.60 -14.51 5.42
CA LEU A 90 11.18 -14.23 5.18
C LEU A 90 10.33 -15.50 5.21
N ARG A 91 10.84 -16.62 4.67
CA ARG A 91 10.19 -17.93 4.76
C ARG A 91 10.06 -18.41 6.21
N GLN A 92 11.09 -18.21 7.04
CA GLN A 92 11.01 -18.50 8.49
C GLN A 92 9.96 -17.63 9.19
N CYS A 93 9.62 -16.47 8.64
CA CYS A 93 8.54 -15.61 9.13
C CYS A 93 7.16 -15.93 8.53
N GLY A 94 7.05 -17.02 7.75
CA GLY A 94 5.80 -17.43 7.09
C GLY A 94 5.48 -16.69 5.80
N LEU A 95 6.45 -15.98 5.21
CA LEU A 95 6.27 -15.21 3.98
C LEU A 95 6.93 -15.89 2.78
N THR A 96 6.16 -16.13 1.73
CA THR A 96 6.66 -16.67 0.46
C THR A 96 6.94 -15.55 -0.55
N ALA A 97 7.87 -15.78 -1.49
CA ALA A 97 8.19 -14.81 -2.54
C ALA A 97 6.93 -14.44 -3.35
N SER A 98 6.14 -15.44 -3.76
CA SER A 98 4.88 -15.22 -4.45
C SER A 98 3.86 -14.46 -3.60
N GLY A 99 3.74 -14.75 -2.30
CA GLY A 99 2.79 -14.04 -1.42
C GLY A 99 3.14 -12.56 -1.27
N ILE A 100 4.43 -12.26 -1.12
CA ILE A 100 4.95 -10.88 -1.06
C ILE A 100 4.69 -10.16 -2.39
N ALA A 101 4.95 -10.82 -3.53
CA ALA A 101 4.78 -10.25 -4.86
C ALA A 101 3.33 -9.86 -5.19
N SER A 102 2.35 -10.56 -4.64
CA SER A 102 0.92 -10.30 -4.89
C SER A 102 0.34 -9.13 -4.08
N THR A 103 1.13 -8.44 -3.25
CA THR A 103 0.59 -7.48 -2.27
C THR A 103 0.68 -6.02 -2.70
N ASN A 104 1.87 -5.41 -2.67
CA ASN A 104 2.12 -4.02 -3.10
C ASN A 104 3.63 -3.76 -3.28
N VAL A 105 3.97 -2.55 -3.75
CA VAL A 105 5.36 -2.13 -4.01
C VAL A 105 6.27 -2.23 -2.79
N TYR A 106 5.80 -1.82 -1.61
CA TYR A 106 6.60 -1.79 -0.39
C TYR A 106 7.04 -3.20 0.03
N ASN A 107 6.17 -4.20 -0.12
CA ASN A 107 6.49 -5.59 0.19
C ASN A 107 7.64 -6.12 -0.66
N THR A 108 7.68 -5.78 -1.95
CA THR A 108 8.76 -6.26 -2.84
C THR A 108 10.14 -5.69 -2.52
N ARG A 109 10.21 -4.59 -1.74
CA ARG A 109 11.50 -4.04 -1.28
C ARG A 109 12.16 -4.90 -0.19
N LEU A 110 11.39 -5.77 0.47
CA LEU A 110 11.93 -6.72 1.46
C LEU A 110 12.96 -7.68 0.85
N PHE A 111 12.84 -7.99 -0.44
CA PHE A 111 13.80 -8.83 -1.17
C PHE A 111 15.18 -8.20 -1.29
N THR A 112 15.25 -6.88 -1.40
CA THR A 112 16.47 -6.13 -1.72
C THR A 112 16.98 -5.31 -0.53
N MET A 113 16.37 -5.47 0.65
CA MET A 113 16.74 -4.72 1.85
C MET A 113 18.06 -5.23 2.43
N ASN A 114 18.77 -4.38 3.18
CA ASN A 114 19.90 -4.88 3.97
C ASN A 114 19.40 -5.98 4.94
N PRO A 115 20.05 -7.16 4.99
CA PRO A 115 19.60 -8.27 5.82
C PRO A 115 19.47 -7.95 7.31
N GLU A 116 20.36 -7.13 7.87
CA GLU A 116 20.31 -6.75 9.29
C GLU A 116 19.12 -5.85 9.58
N LEU A 117 18.87 -4.86 8.71
CA LEU A 117 17.69 -4.00 8.83
C LEU A 117 16.39 -4.81 8.68
N LEU A 118 16.40 -5.88 7.89
CA LEU A 118 15.23 -6.74 7.73
C LEU A 118 14.94 -7.51 9.02
N ARG A 119 15.97 -8.00 9.71
CA ARG A 119 15.86 -8.66 11.02
C ARG A 119 15.37 -7.68 12.08
N GLU A 120 15.98 -6.50 12.17
CA GLU A 120 15.53 -5.43 13.07
C GLU A 120 14.07 -5.05 12.78
N GLY A 121 13.68 -4.99 11.51
CA GLY A 121 12.30 -4.74 11.10
C GLY A 121 11.33 -5.79 11.64
N VAL A 122 11.71 -7.07 11.64
CA VAL A 122 10.89 -8.15 12.22
C VAL A 122 10.77 -7.99 13.74
N GLU A 123 11.86 -7.73 14.44
CA GLU A 123 11.85 -7.51 15.89
C GLU A 123 10.91 -6.35 16.27
N ARG A 124 11.00 -5.24 15.54
CA ARG A 124 10.11 -4.07 15.74
C ARG A 124 8.64 -4.38 15.47
N VAL A 125 8.33 -5.29 14.55
CA VAL A 125 6.95 -5.72 14.29
C VAL A 125 6.42 -6.58 15.44
N GLU A 126 7.27 -7.43 16.00
CA GLU A 126 6.96 -8.27 17.16
C GLU A 126 6.78 -7.41 18.43
N GLU A 127 7.60 -6.37 18.63
CA GLU A 127 7.42 -5.36 19.68
C GLU A 127 6.09 -4.62 19.59
N LEU A 128 5.55 -4.45 18.37
CA LEU A 128 4.22 -3.87 18.13
C LEU A 128 3.09 -4.91 18.28
N GLY A 129 3.41 -6.12 18.73
CA GLY A 129 2.46 -7.18 19.03
C GLY A 129 1.93 -7.91 17.79
N VAL A 130 2.60 -7.84 16.64
CA VAL A 130 2.20 -8.62 15.46
C VAL A 130 3.07 -9.86 15.33
N GLU A 131 2.45 -11.02 15.47
CA GLU A 131 3.12 -12.32 15.37
C GLU A 131 3.46 -12.69 13.93
N ARG A 132 4.55 -13.45 13.74
CA ARG A 132 4.92 -14.05 12.46
C ARG A 132 3.78 -14.95 11.96
N GLY A 133 3.57 -14.99 10.64
CA GLY A 133 2.47 -15.74 10.03
C GLY A 133 1.09 -15.11 10.16
N ALA A 134 0.92 -14.03 10.94
CA ALA A 134 -0.35 -13.30 10.97
C ALA A 134 -0.69 -12.75 9.57
N PRO A 135 -1.97 -12.66 9.16
CA PRO A 135 -2.35 -12.22 7.81
C PRO A 135 -1.79 -10.86 7.39
N MET A 136 -1.61 -9.94 8.35
CA MET A 136 -1.07 -8.60 8.10
C MET A 136 0.44 -8.50 8.32
N PHE A 137 1.12 -9.56 8.76
CA PHE A 137 2.53 -9.53 9.15
C PHE A 137 3.43 -8.98 8.05
N GLY A 138 3.33 -9.50 6.81
CA GLY A 138 4.15 -9.03 5.69
C GLY A 138 3.95 -7.54 5.39
N ARG A 139 2.68 -7.08 5.40
CA ARG A 139 2.34 -5.66 5.18
C ARG A 139 2.87 -4.76 6.30
N THR A 140 2.76 -5.20 7.55
CA THR A 140 3.32 -4.48 8.70
C THR A 140 4.83 -4.44 8.62
N LEU A 141 5.49 -5.56 8.30
CA LEU A 141 6.93 -5.64 8.14
C LEU A 141 7.44 -4.67 7.07
N ALA A 142 6.85 -4.69 5.88
CA ALA A 142 7.21 -3.78 4.80
C ALA A 142 7.09 -2.31 5.23
N LEU A 143 6.05 -1.97 5.99
CA LEU A 143 5.87 -0.61 6.48
C LEU A 143 6.91 -0.22 7.53
N ILE A 144 7.08 -1.04 8.57
CA ILE A 144 7.91 -0.74 9.73
C ILE A 144 9.39 -0.79 9.36
N ALA A 145 9.82 -1.75 8.55
CA ALA A 145 11.19 -1.87 8.06
C ALA A 145 11.63 -0.68 7.19
N LEU A 146 10.68 -0.05 6.48
CA LEU A 146 10.94 1.11 5.62
C LEU A 146 10.66 2.47 6.31
N THR A 147 10.28 2.45 7.58
CA THR A 147 9.96 3.67 8.36
C THR A 147 10.91 3.76 9.55
N SER A 148 11.50 4.94 9.76
CA SER A 148 12.42 5.13 10.90
C SER A 148 11.71 4.89 12.23
N LYS A 149 12.46 4.42 13.22
CA LYS A 149 11.94 4.12 14.57
C LYS A 149 11.30 5.35 15.20
N GLU A 150 11.93 6.51 15.04
CA GLU A 150 11.50 7.80 15.59
C GLU A 150 10.14 8.21 15.02
N VAL A 151 9.91 8.00 13.72
CA VAL A 151 8.63 8.32 13.08
C VAL A 151 7.52 7.42 13.60
N VAL A 152 7.79 6.11 13.77
CA VAL A 152 6.81 5.16 14.33
C VAL A 152 6.45 5.55 15.77
N VAL A 153 7.45 5.82 16.61
CA VAL A 153 7.27 6.24 18.01
C VAL A 153 6.47 7.54 18.09
N ARG A 154 6.81 8.54 17.27
CA ARG A 154 6.10 9.82 17.22
C ARG A 154 4.63 9.65 16.84
N ARG A 155 4.32 8.75 15.89
CA ARG A 155 2.93 8.46 15.49
C ARG A 155 2.15 7.71 16.58
N ILE A 156 2.80 6.83 17.33
CA ILE A 156 2.20 6.18 18.50
C ILE A 156 1.90 7.23 19.59
N GLN A 157 2.84 8.13 19.87
CA GLN A 157 2.62 9.24 20.80
C GLN A 157 1.48 10.17 20.35
N LEU A 158 1.37 10.40 19.04
CA LEU A 158 0.25 11.14 18.47
C LEU A 158 -1.08 10.45 18.73
N LEU A 159 -1.19 9.13 18.52
CA LEU A 159 -2.40 8.38 18.87
C LEU A 159 -2.72 8.53 20.37
N ARG A 160 -1.71 8.44 21.24
CA ARG A 160 -1.91 8.61 22.69
C ARG A 160 -2.44 9.99 23.08
N LYS A 161 -2.02 11.05 22.39
CA LYS A 161 -2.58 12.42 22.57
C LYS A 161 -4.08 12.48 22.31
N TYR A 162 -4.60 11.60 21.45
CA TYR A 162 -6.03 11.47 21.16
C TYR A 162 -6.76 10.46 22.05
N GLY A 163 -6.14 10.00 23.14
CA GLY A 163 -6.76 9.13 24.14
C GLY A 163 -6.64 7.63 23.86
N PHE A 164 -5.85 7.23 22.86
CA PHE A 164 -5.54 5.81 22.63
C PHE A 164 -4.55 5.30 23.69
N SER A 165 -4.82 4.13 24.26
CA SER A 165 -3.94 3.48 25.22
C SER A 165 -2.78 2.76 24.53
N GLN A 166 -1.81 2.28 25.31
CA GLN A 166 -0.73 1.45 24.77
C GLN A 166 -1.25 0.10 24.25
N ASP A 167 -2.26 -0.47 24.91
CA ASP A 167 -2.86 -1.76 24.53
C ASP A 167 -3.70 -1.66 23.24
N ASP A 168 -4.13 -0.45 22.86
CA ASP A 168 -4.82 -0.21 21.60
C ASP A 168 -3.90 -0.30 20.38
N VAL A 169 -2.60 -0.01 20.55
CA VAL A 169 -1.64 0.06 19.44
C VAL A 169 -1.53 -1.29 18.71
N PRO A 170 -1.29 -2.43 19.40
CA PRO A 170 -1.29 -3.73 18.73
C PRO A 170 -2.61 -4.04 18.00
N VAL A 171 -3.75 -3.65 18.56
CA VAL A 171 -5.06 -3.87 17.92
C VAL A 171 -5.18 -3.09 16.61
N ILE A 172 -4.73 -1.84 16.61
CA ILE A 172 -4.69 -0.99 15.40
C ILE A 172 -3.73 -1.57 14.37
N VAL A 173 -2.51 -1.91 14.77
CA VAL A 173 -1.47 -2.39 13.85
C VAL A 173 -1.84 -3.73 13.22
N ARG A 174 -2.47 -4.65 13.97
CA ARG A 174 -2.95 -5.94 13.43
C ARG A 174 -4.04 -5.78 12.37
N LYS A 175 -4.86 -4.73 12.46
CA LYS A 175 -6.01 -4.52 11.55
C LYS A 175 -5.71 -3.53 10.42
N ALA A 176 -4.93 -2.50 10.70
CA ALA A 176 -4.67 -1.38 9.80
C ALA A 176 -3.26 -0.79 10.06
N PRO A 177 -2.18 -1.53 9.78
CA PRO A 177 -0.81 -1.06 10.05
C PRO A 177 -0.48 0.24 9.31
N LEU A 178 -1.12 0.46 8.15
CA LEU A 178 -0.96 1.68 7.35
C LEU A 178 -1.29 2.98 8.09
N VAL A 179 -2.03 2.95 9.20
CA VAL A 179 -2.20 4.12 10.07
C VAL A 179 -0.83 4.68 10.49
N LEU A 180 0.13 3.82 10.83
CA LEU A 180 1.49 4.23 11.18
C LEU A 180 2.35 4.64 9.98
N GLY A 181 1.83 4.51 8.75
CA GLY A 181 2.48 4.96 7.51
C GLY A 181 2.00 6.32 7.01
N MET A 182 0.92 6.86 7.57
CA MET A 182 0.31 8.12 7.15
C MET A 182 1.10 9.33 7.68
N SER A 183 0.94 10.50 7.06
CA SER A 183 1.52 11.73 7.63
C SER A 183 0.83 12.10 8.94
N ASP A 184 1.57 12.75 9.83
CA ASP A 184 1.08 13.16 11.15
C ASP A 184 -0.14 14.09 11.02
N GLN A 185 -0.05 15.06 10.10
CA GLN A 185 -1.17 15.95 9.74
C GLN A 185 -2.41 15.18 9.27
N LYS A 186 -2.24 14.09 8.52
CA LYS A 186 -3.36 13.30 8.03
C LYS A 186 -4.02 12.51 9.16
N ILE A 187 -3.23 11.97 10.08
CA ILE A 187 -3.73 11.29 11.28
C ILE A 187 -4.51 12.30 12.15
N GLU A 188 -3.92 13.46 12.46
CA GLU A 188 -4.55 14.53 13.25
C GLU A 188 -5.87 14.97 12.66
N ARG A 189 -5.88 15.36 11.37
CA ARG A 189 -7.09 15.82 10.69
C ARG A 189 -8.20 14.77 10.72
N ASN A 190 -7.84 13.50 10.51
CA ASN A 190 -8.81 12.42 10.49
C ASN A 190 -9.34 12.11 11.91
N LEU A 191 -8.49 12.15 12.94
CA LEU A 191 -8.92 11.95 14.33
C LEU A 191 -9.74 13.12 14.87
N ASP A 192 -9.36 14.37 14.56
CA ASP A 192 -10.16 15.55 14.90
C ASP A 192 -11.58 15.42 14.34
N PHE A 193 -11.70 15.06 13.06
CA PHE A 193 -13.01 14.86 12.46
C PHE A 193 -13.80 13.71 13.11
N LEU A 194 -13.18 12.54 13.28
CA LEU A 194 -13.86 11.36 13.82
C LEU A 194 -14.27 11.52 15.29
N ILE A 195 -13.43 12.15 16.12
CA ILE A 195 -13.66 12.26 17.57
C ILE A 195 -14.45 13.53 17.90
N LYS A 196 -14.05 14.69 17.36
CA LYS A 196 -14.62 15.98 17.74
C LYS A 196 -15.87 16.32 16.94
N ASP A 197 -15.83 16.15 15.62
CA ASP A 197 -16.95 16.56 14.76
C ASP A 197 -18.05 15.49 14.68
N VAL A 198 -17.66 14.22 14.55
CA VAL A 198 -18.59 13.09 14.49
C VAL A 198 -18.98 12.61 15.89
N GLY A 199 -18.10 12.73 16.89
CA GLY A 199 -18.37 12.28 18.26
C GLY A 199 -18.11 10.79 18.53
N LEU A 200 -17.22 10.14 17.75
CA LEU A 200 -16.92 8.73 17.98
C LEU A 200 -15.97 8.54 19.17
N GLU A 201 -16.27 7.56 20.02
CA GLU A 201 -15.41 7.16 21.12
C GLU A 201 -14.15 6.42 20.62
N VAL A 202 -13.03 6.61 21.32
CA VAL A 202 -11.75 5.94 20.98
C VAL A 202 -11.90 4.41 20.89
N PRO A 203 -12.54 3.69 21.84
CA PRO A 203 -12.72 2.24 21.74
C PRO A 203 -13.48 1.81 20.47
N TYR A 204 -14.41 2.64 19.97
CA TYR A 204 -15.12 2.37 18.73
C TYR A 204 -14.15 2.42 17.53
N ILE A 205 -13.27 3.41 17.48
CA ILE A 205 -12.27 3.61 16.42
C ILE A 205 -11.20 2.52 16.48
N VAL A 206 -10.71 2.15 17.67
CA VAL A 206 -9.73 1.07 17.87
C VAL A 206 -10.20 -0.25 17.26
N ARG A 207 -11.50 -0.56 17.40
CA ARG A 207 -12.08 -1.77 16.80
C ARG A 207 -12.14 -1.69 15.27
N ARG A 208 -12.11 -0.48 14.69
CA ARG A 208 -12.34 -0.16 13.27
C ARG A 208 -11.30 0.87 12.73
N PRO A 209 -9.99 0.59 12.83
CA PRO A 209 -8.94 1.60 12.63
C PRO A 209 -8.82 2.10 11.18
N VAL A 210 -9.40 1.36 10.22
CA VAL A 210 -9.52 1.81 8.83
C VAL A 210 -10.29 3.12 8.68
N LEU A 211 -11.13 3.50 9.66
CA LEU A 211 -11.77 4.82 9.70
C LEU A 211 -10.73 5.96 9.64
N ILE A 212 -9.60 5.80 10.32
CA ILE A 212 -8.50 6.76 10.35
C ILE A 212 -7.87 6.88 8.95
N MET A 213 -8.04 5.91 8.06
CA MET A 213 -7.41 5.91 6.74
C MET A 213 -8.26 6.55 5.63
N TYR A 214 -9.58 6.68 5.82
CA TYR A 214 -10.44 7.25 4.79
C TYR A 214 -10.20 8.76 4.59
N SER A 215 -10.41 9.25 3.37
CA SER A 215 -10.40 10.71 3.13
C SER A 215 -11.57 11.35 3.86
N VAL A 216 -11.27 12.34 4.71
CA VAL A 216 -12.31 13.17 5.33
C VAL A 216 -13.08 13.91 4.25
N GLU A 217 -12.38 14.50 3.29
CA GLU A 217 -12.91 15.44 2.31
C GLU A 217 -13.76 14.75 1.25
N GLN A 218 -13.29 13.60 0.77
CA GLN A 218 -13.90 12.88 -0.36
C GLN A 218 -14.85 11.78 0.10
N ARG A 219 -14.79 11.35 1.37
CA ARG A 219 -15.58 10.20 1.86
C ARG A 219 -16.31 10.48 3.15
N LEU A 220 -15.59 10.77 4.24
CA LEU A 220 -16.22 10.79 5.57
C LEU A 220 -17.16 11.99 5.76
N LEU A 221 -16.70 13.20 5.44
CA LEU A 221 -17.46 14.44 5.58
C LEU A 221 -18.68 14.49 4.65
N PRO A 222 -18.57 14.22 3.32
CA PRO A 222 -19.74 14.23 2.44
C PRO A 222 -20.84 13.28 2.90
N ARG A 223 -20.45 12.05 3.29
CA ARG A 223 -21.38 11.04 3.79
C ARG A 223 -21.99 11.44 5.13
N HIS A 224 -21.19 11.97 6.06
CA HIS A 224 -21.67 12.42 7.35
C HIS A 224 -22.70 13.57 7.20
N CYS A 225 -22.39 14.59 6.40
CA CYS A 225 -23.30 15.71 6.14
C CYS A 225 -24.62 15.25 5.50
N LEU A 226 -24.54 14.40 4.47
CA LEU A 226 -25.72 13.87 3.80
C LEU A 226 -26.62 13.08 4.78
N LEU A 227 -26.03 12.14 5.52
CA LEU A 227 -26.79 11.30 6.46
C LEU A 227 -27.40 12.12 7.60
N LYS A 228 -26.69 13.14 8.10
CA LYS A 228 -27.21 14.07 9.11
C LYS A 228 -28.42 14.83 8.58
N ALA A 229 -28.35 15.34 7.35
CA ALA A 229 -29.44 16.07 6.73
C ALA A 229 -30.65 15.17 6.40
N LEU A 230 -30.41 13.95 5.92
CA LEU A 230 -31.47 12.99 5.65
C LEU A 230 -32.21 12.56 6.92
N ARG A 231 -31.51 12.41 8.05
CA ARG A 231 -32.15 12.17 9.35
C ARG A 231 -33.10 13.30 9.74
N GLN A 232 -32.70 14.55 9.49
CA GLN A 232 -33.50 15.73 9.82
C GLN A 232 -34.67 15.95 8.87
N LYS A 233 -34.46 15.79 7.55
CA LYS A 233 -35.43 16.17 6.52
C LYS A 233 -36.31 15.03 6.01
N ALA A 234 -35.78 13.82 5.95
CA ALA A 234 -36.46 12.67 5.34
C ALA A 234 -36.88 11.61 6.37
N SER A 235 -36.81 11.92 7.67
CA SER A 235 -37.18 11.03 8.78
C SER A 235 -36.58 9.63 8.65
N LEU A 236 -35.31 9.56 8.26
CA LEU A 236 -34.61 8.30 8.02
C LEU A 236 -34.57 7.48 9.33
N LYS A 237 -35.41 6.44 9.41
CA LYS A 237 -35.58 5.62 10.63
C LYS A 237 -34.40 4.66 10.80
N GLY A 238 -33.86 4.61 12.02
CA GLY A 238 -32.83 3.67 12.44
C GLY A 238 -31.47 4.31 12.70
N GLU A 239 -30.79 3.85 13.76
CA GLU A 239 -29.38 4.12 13.97
C GLU A 239 -28.56 3.23 13.03
N PHE A 240 -27.74 3.84 12.19
CA PHE A 240 -26.78 3.13 11.36
C PHE A 240 -25.41 3.27 11.99
N ASP A 241 -24.73 2.15 12.15
CA ASP A 241 -23.32 2.13 12.54
C ASP A 241 -22.50 3.00 11.58
N TYR A 242 -21.73 3.93 12.15
CA TYR A 242 -20.97 4.91 11.37
C TYR A 242 -19.97 4.22 10.44
N TYR A 243 -19.30 3.18 10.91
CA TYR A 243 -18.35 2.43 10.12
C TYR A 243 -19.00 1.74 8.93
N VAL A 244 -20.19 1.16 9.06
CA VAL A 244 -20.90 0.56 7.93
C VAL A 244 -21.08 1.57 6.80
N THR A 245 -21.51 2.80 7.12
CA THR A 245 -21.72 3.83 6.10
C THR A 245 -20.42 4.40 5.54
N ALA A 246 -19.37 4.51 6.35
CA ALA A 246 -18.05 4.95 5.90
C ALA A 246 -17.34 3.91 5.01
N ALA A 247 -17.42 2.63 5.37
CA ALA A 247 -16.73 1.54 4.68
C ALA A 247 -17.44 1.09 3.39
N MET A 248 -18.74 1.34 3.28
CA MET A 248 -19.54 1.00 2.11
C MET A 248 -18.93 1.50 0.79
N SER A 249 -19.05 0.70 -0.27
CA SER A 249 -18.62 1.10 -1.62
C SER A 249 -19.39 2.35 -2.08
N GLU A 250 -18.80 3.13 -2.98
CA GLU A 250 -19.47 4.34 -3.50
C GLU A 250 -20.79 3.98 -4.21
N LYS A 251 -20.76 2.96 -5.08
CA LYS A 251 -21.95 2.46 -5.78
C LYS A 251 -23.08 2.11 -4.81
N THR A 252 -22.77 1.34 -3.77
CA THR A 252 -23.78 0.92 -2.77
C THR A 252 -24.28 2.12 -1.96
N PHE A 253 -23.40 3.06 -1.60
CA PHE A 253 -23.77 4.24 -0.85
C PHE A 253 -24.74 5.12 -1.65
N LEU A 254 -24.44 5.36 -2.94
CA LEU A 254 -25.30 6.12 -3.84
C LEU A 254 -26.69 5.50 -3.97
N GLN A 255 -26.75 4.19 -4.21
CA GLN A 255 -28.02 3.46 -4.35
C GLN A 255 -28.88 3.52 -3.10
N LYS A 256 -28.26 3.50 -1.91
CA LYS A 256 -28.99 3.42 -0.65
C LYS A 256 -29.37 4.78 -0.07
N TYR A 257 -28.51 5.79 -0.24
CA TYR A 257 -28.65 7.06 0.49
C TYR A 257 -28.72 8.30 -0.41
N VAL A 258 -28.43 8.18 -1.70
CA VAL A 258 -28.46 9.33 -2.63
C VAL A 258 -29.65 9.24 -3.57
N LEU A 259 -29.73 8.17 -4.38
CA LEU A 259 -30.76 8.02 -5.41
C LEU A 259 -32.20 8.01 -4.85
N PRO A 260 -32.51 7.31 -3.74
CA PRO A 260 -33.89 7.27 -3.22
C PRO A 260 -34.39 8.63 -2.71
N TYR A 261 -33.47 9.57 -2.45
CA TYR A 261 -33.78 10.87 -1.85
C TYR A 261 -33.48 12.04 -2.77
N LYS A 262 -33.18 11.78 -4.06
CA LYS A 262 -32.79 12.80 -5.04
C LYS A 262 -33.84 13.91 -5.15
N ASP A 263 -35.12 13.56 -5.18
CA ASP A 263 -36.21 14.53 -5.31
C ASP A 263 -36.57 15.21 -3.98
N HIS A 264 -36.13 14.63 -2.85
CA HIS A 264 -36.44 15.13 -1.51
C HIS A 264 -35.38 16.12 -1.00
N VAL A 265 -34.12 15.97 -1.45
CA VAL A 265 -32.99 16.80 -1.02
C VAL A 265 -32.00 17.07 -2.17
N PRO A 266 -32.44 17.68 -3.30
CA PRO A 266 -31.62 17.85 -4.50
C PRO A 266 -30.29 18.59 -4.24
N ASP A 267 -30.33 19.70 -3.50
CA ASP A 267 -29.12 20.50 -3.19
C ASP A 267 -28.03 19.70 -2.43
N LEU A 268 -28.44 18.72 -1.61
CA LEU A 268 -27.53 17.90 -0.82
C LEU A 268 -26.93 16.76 -1.64
N VAL A 269 -27.70 16.22 -2.59
CA VAL A 269 -27.20 15.25 -3.57
C VAL A 269 -26.18 15.91 -4.50
N ASP A 270 -26.46 17.13 -4.95
CA ASP A 270 -25.56 17.89 -5.81
C ASP A 270 -24.29 18.31 -5.03
N GLY A 271 -24.45 18.72 -3.77
CA GLY A 271 -23.32 18.99 -2.87
C GLY A 271 -22.47 17.76 -2.56
N TYR A 272 -23.07 16.57 -2.46
CA TYR A 272 -22.35 15.31 -2.30
C TYR A 272 -21.54 14.97 -3.57
N ALA A 273 -22.18 15.03 -4.74
CA ALA A 273 -21.54 14.75 -6.03
C ALA A 273 -20.34 15.69 -6.28
N SER A 274 -20.49 16.99 -6.00
CA SER A 274 -19.43 17.98 -6.15
C SER A 274 -18.22 17.71 -5.24
N LYS A 275 -18.45 17.29 -3.99
CA LYS A 275 -17.36 16.99 -3.04
C LYS A 275 -16.66 15.67 -3.33
N CYS A 276 -17.36 14.68 -3.86
CA CYS A 276 -16.82 13.33 -4.15
C CYS A 276 -16.20 13.18 -5.55
N ALA A 277 -16.46 14.10 -6.48
CA ALA A 277 -15.93 14.02 -7.84
C ALA A 277 -14.41 14.21 -7.93
N GLY A 278 -13.77 14.79 -6.91
CA GLY A 278 -12.38 15.22 -6.97
C GLY A 278 -12.13 16.24 -8.09
N LYS A 279 -11.13 17.11 -7.97
CA LYS A 279 -10.67 17.89 -9.12
C LYS A 279 -10.00 16.94 -10.11
N THR A 280 -10.75 16.39 -11.05
CA THR A 280 -10.24 15.63 -12.21
C THR A 280 -9.79 16.57 -13.34
N THR A 281 -9.28 17.77 -13.00
CA THR A 281 -8.83 18.77 -13.97
C THR A 281 -7.66 19.59 -13.40
N ALA A 282 -6.50 18.96 -13.23
CA ALA A 282 -5.21 19.66 -13.19
C ALA A 282 -4.05 18.66 -13.28
N ARG A 283 -3.84 18.07 -14.47
CA ARG A 283 -2.55 17.66 -15.05
C ARG A 283 -2.80 16.82 -16.30
N VAL A 284 -3.29 17.46 -17.34
CA VAL A 284 -2.88 17.14 -18.71
C VAL A 284 -2.29 18.43 -19.27
N THR A 285 -1.05 18.68 -18.89
CA THR A 285 -0.14 19.56 -19.63
C THR A 285 1.29 19.10 -19.30
N SER A 286 2.04 18.86 -20.37
CA SER A 286 3.49 18.66 -20.47
C SER A 286 4.11 17.53 -19.65
N LEU A 287 4.33 16.37 -20.29
CA LEU A 287 5.61 16.02 -20.93
C LEU A 287 5.38 14.92 -21.97
#